data_AF-A0A7C3HRH2-F1
#
_entry.id   AF-A0A7C3HRH2-F1
#
_cell.length_a   1.000
_cell.length_b   1.000
_cell.length_c   1.000
_cell.angle_alpha   90.00
_cell.angle_beta   90.00
_cell.angle_gamma   90.00
#
_symmetry.space_group_name_H-M   'P 1'
#
loop_
_entity.id
_entity.type
_entity.pdbx_description
1 polymer ?
#
loop_
_entity_poly.entity_id
_entity_poly.type
_entity_poly.pdbx_seq_one_letter_code
_entity_poly.pdbx_strand_id
1 'polypeptide(L)'
;MSWLVVFLALFVLIALFGLVNYWGYRRVEQAQQAWFRQMLGEGVDLEAFLQSAPYEYRPLKGSKAYGIVDKRTGEEVYRVKTPEEAEAWIVTNTLAEQGKLPKKSG
;
A
#
# COMPACT_ATOMS: atom_id res chain seq x y z
N MET A 1 9.32 -38.62 25.33
CA MET A 1 8.92 -37.23 24.98
C MET A 1 7.41 -37.17 24.94
N SER A 2 6.79 -36.30 25.73
CA SER A 2 5.32 -36.20 25.77
C SER A 2 4.82 -35.44 24.55
N TRP A 3 4.04 -36.12 23.70
CA TRP A 3 3.42 -35.53 22.50
C TRP A 3 2.58 -34.29 22.81
N LEU A 4 1.93 -34.24 23.99
CA LEU A 4 1.20 -33.07 24.47
C LEU A 4 2.08 -31.82 24.57
N VAL A 5 3.32 -31.95 25.04
CA VAL A 5 4.26 -30.82 25.16
C VAL A 5 4.70 -30.34 23.78
N VAL A 6 4.88 -31.26 22.83
CA VAL A 6 5.23 -30.93 21.43
C VAL A 6 4.08 -30.16 20.76
N PHE A 7 2.83 -30.62 20.92
CA PHE A 7 1.66 -29.91 20.40
C PHE A 7 1.48 -28.53 21.02
N LEU A 8 1.68 -28.39 22.34
CA LEU A 8 1.57 -27.11 23.02
C LEU A 8 2.64 -26.13 22.52
N ALA A 9 3.88 -26.59 22.39
CA ALA A 9 4.99 -25.78 21.88
C ALA A 9 4.74 -25.32 20.43
N LEU A 10 4.25 -26.22 19.58
CA LEU A 10 3.88 -25.87 18.19
C LEU A 10 2.76 -24.84 18.15
N PHE A 11 1.73 -24.98 19.00
CA PHE A 11 0.63 -24.03 19.07
C PHE A 11 1.08 -22.63 19.50
N VAL A 12 1.97 -22.55 20.49
CA VAL A 12 2.56 -21.28 20.93
C VAL A 12 3.38 -20.63 19.81
N LEU A 13 4.17 -21.40 19.06
CA LEU A 13 4.95 -20.88 17.93
C LEU A 13 4.05 -20.32 16.82
N ILE A 14 2.96 -21.01 16.48
CA ILE A 14 1.99 -20.54 15.49
C ILE A 14 1.31 -19.25 15.97
N ALA A 15 0.90 -19.19 17.23
CA ALA A 15 0.28 -18.01 17.82
C ALA A 15 1.23 -16.79 17.82
N LEU A 16 2.49 -16.99 18.22
CA LEU A 16 3.52 -15.95 18.19
C LEU A 16 3.79 -15.45 16.76
N PHE A 17 3.87 -16.36 15.80
CA PHE A 17 4.06 -16.01 14.40
C PHE A 17 2.88 -15.19 13.84
N GLY A 18 1.65 -15.55 14.20
CA GLY A 18 0.46 -14.76 13.87
C GLY A 18 0.49 -13.36 14.48
N LEU A 19 0.93 -13.25 15.74
CA LEU A 19 1.00 -11.97 16.45
C LEU A 19 2.06 -11.02 15.84
N VAL A 20 3.24 -11.54 15.52
CA VAL A 20 4.31 -10.76 14.87
C VAL A 20 3.86 -10.24 13.50
N ASN A 21 3.23 -11.09 12.69
CA ASN A 21 2.68 -10.67 11.40
C ASN A 21 1.60 -9.60 11.58
N TYR A 22 0.68 -9.78 12.53
CA TYR A 22 -0.38 -8.81 12.82
C TYR A 22 0.19 -7.43 13.17
N TRP A 23 1.25 -7.38 13.98
CA TRP A 23 1.91 -6.14 14.35
C TRP A 23 2.66 -5.50 13.17
N GLY A 24 3.26 -6.33 12.31
CA GLY A 24 3.86 -5.89 11.05
C GLY A 24 2.85 -5.18 10.16
N TYR A 25 1.70 -5.82 9.90
CA TYR A 25 0.63 -5.23 9.08
C TYR A 25 0.14 -3.89 9.64
N ARG A 26 -0.18 -3.82 10.93
CA ARG A 26 -0.62 -2.56 11.56
C ARG A 26 0.40 -1.44 11.44
N ARG A 27 1.70 -1.74 11.61
CA ARG A 27 2.75 -0.72 11.50
C ARG A 27 2.87 -0.17 10.07
N VAL A 28 2.80 -1.06 9.07
CA VAL A 28 2.86 -0.65 7.66
C VAL A 28 1.68 0.22 7.29
N GLU A 29 0.47 -0.17 7.72
CA GLU A 29 -0.75 0.61 7.50
C GLU A 29 -0.66 2.01 8.13
N GLN A 30 -0.19 2.11 9.38
CA GLN A 30 0.02 3.40 10.04
C GLN A 30 1.08 4.26 9.34
N ALA A 31 2.18 3.64 8.90
CA ALA A 31 3.25 4.34 8.19
C ALA A 31 2.75 4.87 6.83
N GLN A 32 1.95 4.10 6.11
CA GLN A 32 1.33 4.57 4.86
C GLN A 32 0.34 5.69 5.09
N GLN A 33 -0.57 5.58 6.06
CA GLN A 33 -1.50 6.65 6.37
C GLN A 33 -0.76 7.94 6.77
N ALA A 34 0.30 7.83 7.56
CA ALA A 34 1.14 8.97 7.91
C ALA A 34 1.84 9.56 6.68
N TRP A 35 2.37 8.71 5.79
CA TRP A 35 2.99 9.13 4.54
C TRP A 35 2.00 9.85 3.61
N PHE A 36 0.79 9.33 3.45
CA PHE A 36 -0.26 9.97 2.65
C PHE A 36 -0.67 11.33 3.22
N ARG A 37 -0.85 11.43 4.55
CA ARG A 37 -1.12 12.72 5.21
C ARG A 37 0.01 13.73 4.98
N GLN A 38 1.26 13.27 5.03
CA GLN A 38 2.42 14.12 4.75
C GLN A 38 2.47 14.59 3.29
N MET A 39 2.14 13.71 2.33
CA MET A 39 2.21 14.00 0.89
C MET A 39 1.04 14.86 0.40
N LEU A 40 -0.18 14.57 0.87
CA LEU A 40 -1.40 15.23 0.41
C LEU A 40 -1.75 16.47 1.25
N GLY A 41 -1.23 16.57 2.47
CA GLY A 41 -1.56 17.60 3.44
C GLY A 41 -2.69 17.17 4.39
N GLU A 42 -2.80 17.87 5.53
CA GLU A 42 -3.87 17.63 6.49
C GLU A 42 -5.24 17.92 5.87
N GLY A 43 -6.16 16.96 5.95
CA GLY A 43 -7.56 17.11 5.51
C GLY A 43 -7.84 16.69 4.06
N VAL A 44 -6.84 16.27 3.28
CA VAL A 44 -7.08 15.68 1.96
C VAL A 44 -7.30 14.18 2.11
N ASP A 45 -8.49 13.74 1.74
CA ASP A 45 -8.85 12.32 1.71
C ASP A 45 -8.19 11.60 0.53
N LEU A 46 -7.59 10.45 0.81
CA LEU A 46 -6.86 9.65 -0.19
C LEU A 46 -7.81 9.17 -1.29
N GLU A 47 -9.02 8.73 -0.92
CA GLU A 47 -9.99 8.21 -1.88
C GLU A 47 -10.44 9.32 -2.84
N ALA A 48 -10.81 10.49 -2.30
CA ALA A 48 -11.12 11.67 -3.12
C ALA A 48 -9.95 12.07 -4.03
N PHE A 49 -8.71 12.02 -3.53
CA PHE A 49 -7.52 12.32 -4.34
C PHE A 49 -7.37 11.32 -5.51
N LEU A 50 -7.44 10.01 -5.24
CA LEU A 50 -7.30 8.96 -6.26
C LEU A 50 -8.39 9.04 -7.34
N GLN A 51 -9.62 9.39 -6.96
CA GLN A 51 -10.70 9.63 -7.91
C GLN A 51 -10.36 10.78 -8.87
N SER A 52 -9.79 11.87 -8.35
CA SER A 52 -9.40 13.05 -9.13
C SER A 52 -8.07 12.90 -9.91
N ALA A 53 -7.20 11.96 -9.51
CA ALA A 53 -5.91 11.75 -10.13
C ALA A 53 -6.04 11.37 -11.62
N PRO A 54 -5.05 11.65 -12.48
CA PRO A 54 -5.08 11.21 -13.88
C PRO A 54 -4.86 9.70 -14.05
N TYR A 55 -4.48 8.99 -12.99
CA TYR A 55 -4.18 7.56 -13.00
C TYR A 55 -5.21 6.77 -12.18
N GLU A 56 -5.43 5.52 -12.56
CA GLU A 56 -6.22 4.56 -11.80
C GLU A 56 -5.52 3.20 -11.79
N TYR A 57 -5.83 2.35 -10.81
CA TYR A 57 -5.29 0.98 -10.76
C TYR A 57 -6.39 -0.06 -10.92
N ARG A 58 -6.06 -1.19 -11.55
CA ARG A 58 -6.97 -2.31 -11.75
C ARG A 58 -6.25 -3.64 -11.56
N PRO A 59 -6.91 -4.67 -11.01
CA PRO A 59 -6.32 -6.00 -10.89
C PRO A 59 -6.10 -6.61 -12.29
N LEU A 60 -4.92 -7.18 -12.51
CA LEU A 60 -4.58 -7.83 -13.78
C LEU A 60 -5.15 -9.24 -13.84
N LYS A 61 -5.90 -9.54 -14.91
CA LYS A 61 -6.48 -10.88 -15.11
C LYS A 61 -5.38 -11.94 -15.13
N GLY A 62 -5.52 -12.96 -14.30
CA GLY A 62 -4.57 -14.07 -14.21
C GLY A 62 -3.30 -13.79 -13.40
N SER A 63 -3.21 -12.64 -12.73
CA SER A 63 -2.08 -12.30 -11.86
C SER A 63 -2.55 -11.76 -10.51
N LYS A 64 -1.70 -11.85 -9.49
CA LYS A 64 -1.89 -11.14 -8.21
C LYS A 64 -1.36 -9.70 -8.24
N ALA A 65 -1.09 -9.17 -9.44
CA ALA A 65 -0.57 -7.83 -9.64
C ALA A 65 -1.68 -6.86 -10.07
N TYR A 66 -1.40 -5.58 -9.87
CA TYR A 66 -2.26 -4.47 -10.26
C TYR A 66 -1.56 -3.67 -11.36
N GLY A 67 -2.29 -3.37 -12.42
CA GLY A 67 -1.86 -2.47 -13.49
C GLY A 67 -2.34 -1.07 -13.18
N ILE A 68 -1.48 -0.08 -13.41
CA ILE A 68 -1.80 1.34 -13.31
C ILE A 68 -2.02 1.86 -14.72
N VAL A 69 -3.17 2.49 -14.94
CA VAL A 69 -3.65 2.96 -16.24
C VAL A 69 -3.76 4.48 -16.20
N ASP A 70 -3.27 5.15 -17.22
CA ASP A 70 -3.51 6.57 -17.44
C ASP A 70 -4.93 6.77 -17.99
N LYS A 71 -5.79 7.48 -17.27
CA LYS A 71 -7.19 7.73 -17.66
C LYS A 71 -7.29 8.61 -18.91
N ARG A 72 -6.24 9.37 -19.24
CA ARG A 72 -6.19 10.29 -20.39
C ARG A 72 -5.98 9.53 -21.70
N THR A 73 -5.14 8.50 -21.68
CA THR A 73 -4.73 7.72 -22.87
C THR A 73 -5.32 6.31 -22.90
N GLY A 74 -5.73 5.78 -21.74
CA GLY A 74 -6.15 4.39 -21.58
C GLY A 74 -4.99 3.38 -21.55
N GLU A 75 -3.74 3.85 -21.53
CA GLU A 75 -2.56 2.98 -21.56
C GLU A 75 -2.16 2.54 -20.16
N GLU A 76 -1.71 1.29 -20.05
CA GLU A 76 -1.09 0.79 -18.84
C GLU A 76 0.35 1.32 -18.75
N VAL A 77 0.60 2.14 -17.74
CA VAL A 77 1.88 2.84 -17.56
C VAL A 77 2.80 2.14 -16.57
N TYR A 78 2.25 1.34 -15.66
CA TYR A 78 3.05 0.66 -14.64
C TYR A 78 2.34 -0.56 -14.03
N ARG A 79 3.09 -1.42 -13.33
CA ARG A 79 2.58 -2.61 -12.64
C ARG A 79 3.17 -2.74 -11.25
N VAL A 80 2.34 -3.08 -10.27
CA VAL A 80 2.72 -3.25 -8.87
C VAL A 80 2.08 -4.51 -8.28
N LYS A 81 2.55 -4.94 -7.11
CA LYS A 81 2.11 -6.21 -6.52
C LYS A 81 0.94 -6.06 -5.56
N THR A 82 0.76 -4.87 -4.99
CA THR A 82 -0.30 -4.60 -4.02
C THR A 82 -1.05 -3.31 -4.38
N PRO A 83 -2.33 -3.16 -3.97
CA PRO A 83 -3.07 -1.92 -4.21
C PRO A 83 -2.41 -0.73 -3.50
N GLU A 84 -1.83 -0.94 -2.33
CA GLU A 84 -1.12 0.07 -1.56
C GLU A 84 0.08 0.69 -2.32
N GLU A 85 0.84 -0.17 -3.01
CA GLU A 85 1.93 0.28 -3.90
C GLU A 85 1.36 1.08 -5.09
N ALA A 86 0.18 0.71 -5.58
CA ALA A 86 -0.45 1.40 -6.69
C ALA A 86 -0.88 2.82 -6.29
N GLU A 87 -1.53 2.94 -5.14
CA GLU A 87 -1.97 4.21 -4.57
C GLU A 87 -0.79 5.14 -4.30
N ALA A 88 0.28 4.62 -3.70
CA ALA A 88 1.50 5.39 -3.46
C ALA A 88 2.13 5.88 -4.77
N TRP A 89 2.16 5.04 -5.80
CA TRP A 89 2.66 5.41 -7.13
C TRP A 89 1.79 6.50 -7.77
N ILE A 90 0.47 6.37 -7.69
CA ILE A 90 -0.48 7.35 -8.24
C ILE A 90 -0.33 8.69 -7.55
N VAL A 91 -0.29 8.71 -6.20
CA VAL A 91 -0.08 9.93 -5.42
C VAL A 91 1.25 10.59 -5.79
N THR A 92 2.33 9.82 -5.84
CA THR A 92 3.67 10.35 -6.15
C THR A 92 3.71 10.95 -7.55
N ASN A 93 3.24 10.23 -8.58
CA ASN A 93 3.29 10.73 -9.96
C ASN A 93 2.32 11.90 -10.18
N THR A 94 1.14 11.87 -9.57
CA THR A 94 0.19 12.98 -9.66
C THR A 94 0.76 14.25 -9.03
N LEU A 95 1.39 14.15 -7.85
CA LEU A 95 2.04 15.29 -7.21
C LEU A 95 3.28 15.75 -7.98
N ALA A 96 4.03 14.82 -8.61
CA ALA A 96 5.18 15.13 -9.46
C ALA A 96 4.75 15.93 -10.69
N GLU A 97 3.71 15.49 -11.40
CA GLU A 97 3.13 16.21 -12.54
C GLU A 97 2.64 17.61 -12.16
N GLN A 98 2.09 17.76 -10.95
CA GLN A 98 1.64 19.05 -10.43
C GLN A 98 2.79 19.93 -9.90
N GLY A 99 4.03 19.43 -9.85
CA GLY A 99 5.16 20.14 -9.24
C GLY A 99 5.01 20.36 -7.72
N LYS A 100 4.13 19.60 -7.07
CA LYS A 100 3.76 19.71 -5.65
C LYS A 100 4.41 18.66 -4.76
N LEU A 101 5.36 17.89 -5.28
CA LEU A 101 6.12 16.99 -4.42
C LEU A 101 6.74 17.80 -3.27
N PRO A 102 6.48 17.43 -2.01
CA PRO A 102 7.07 18.15 -0.89
C PRO A 102 8.59 18.10 -1.04
N LYS A 103 9.21 19.27 -1.13
CA LYS A 103 10.68 19.37 -1.17
C LYS A 103 11.19 18.75 0.11
N LYS A 104 11.99 17.70 -0.02
CA LYS A 104 12.71 17.07 1.09
C LYS A 104 13.53 18.19 1.75
N SER A 105 13.03 18.72 2.86
CA SER A 105 13.78 19.70 3.66
C SER A 105 14.89 18.88 4.31
N GLY A 106 16.10 19.05 3.77
CA GLY A 106 17.30 18.37 4.24
C GLY A 106 17.70 18.81 5.65
#